data_AF-A0A7C3U564-F1
#
_entry.id   AF-A0A7C3U564-F1
#
_cell.length_a   1.000
_cell.length_b   1.000
_cell.length_c   1.000
_cell.angle_alpha   90.00
_cell.angle_beta   90.00
_cell.angle_gamma   90.00
#
_symmetry.space_group_name_H-M   'P 1'
#
loop_
_entity.id
_entity.type
_entity.pdbx_description
1 polymer ?
#
loop_
_entity_poly.entity_id
_entity_poly.type
_entity_poly.pdbx_seq_one_letter_code
_entity_poly.pdbx_strand_id
1 'polypeptide(L)'
;MAFITGFDLNTPSAINLSTKLFLSVNMLSVIDFKKYWREQRLMRVMDYLDARGHPLIAATHPTTFEVTKEDWMTSRGTCIIGVKASKAAFDLSEDFKRTASVDGSRIKVVLEVNGVREEVHGLGCSKLGFTDGKSLVCRKSGFTCGRTLMVHSDKAAVDLSRSLISMLKNPNARLEIQILAEL
;
A
#
# COMPACT_ATOMS: atom_id res chain seq x y z
N MET A 1 22.66 -54.14 -19.67
CA MET A 1 21.77 -54.97 -20.52
C MET A 1 20.35 -54.47 -20.30
N ALA A 2 19.61 -54.20 -21.37
CA ALA A 2 18.22 -53.74 -21.32
C ALA A 2 17.25 -54.89 -21.64
N PHE A 3 16.05 -54.87 -21.07
CA PHE A 3 14.92 -55.73 -21.47
C PHE A 3 13.56 -55.04 -21.32
N ILE A 4 12.59 -55.49 -22.12
CA ILE A 4 11.23 -54.98 -22.38
C ILE A 4 10.29 -56.18 -22.59
N THR A 5 8.95 -56.08 -22.56
CA THR A 5 8.01 -54.94 -22.50
C THR A 5 7.51 -54.70 -21.05
N GLY A 6 6.45 -53.96 -20.67
CA GLY A 6 5.33 -53.30 -21.36
C GLY A 6 4.09 -54.21 -21.52
N PHE A 7 3.05 -54.00 -20.70
CA PHE A 7 1.68 -54.48 -20.97
C PHE A 7 0.66 -53.65 -20.19
N ASP A 8 -0.53 -53.44 -20.77
CA ASP A 8 -1.56 -52.52 -20.29
C ASP A 8 -2.96 -53.18 -20.27
N LEU A 9 -3.87 -52.55 -19.53
CA LEU A 9 -5.33 -52.69 -19.47
C LEU A 9 -6.00 -53.84 -18.68
N ASN A 10 -6.90 -53.38 -17.78
CA ASN A 10 -8.21 -53.94 -17.45
C ASN A 10 -8.36 -55.23 -16.61
N THR A 11 -8.24 -55.10 -15.28
CA THR A 11 -9.19 -55.72 -14.33
C THR A 11 -9.48 -54.80 -13.13
N PRO A 12 -10.74 -54.42 -12.83
CA PRO A 12 -11.06 -53.46 -11.78
C PRO A 12 -11.32 -54.14 -10.42
N SER A 13 -10.28 -54.45 -9.65
CA SER A 13 -10.44 -54.98 -8.29
C SER A 13 -9.28 -54.70 -7.33
N ALA A 14 -9.07 -53.44 -6.94
CA ALA A 14 -8.34 -53.06 -5.71
C ALA A 14 -8.42 -51.54 -5.35
N ILE A 15 -9.56 -50.85 -5.55
CA ILE A 15 -9.72 -49.46 -5.07
C ILE A 15 -10.41 -49.45 -3.70
N ASN A 16 -9.65 -49.68 -2.64
CA ASN A 16 -9.88 -49.31 -1.22
C ASN A 16 -8.60 -49.74 -0.49
N LEU A 17 -7.79 -48.86 0.11
CA LEU A 17 -8.12 -48.32 1.43
C LEU A 17 -7.57 -46.89 1.72
N SER A 18 -6.90 -46.22 0.76
CA SER A 18 -6.34 -44.87 0.98
C SER A 18 -7.29 -43.71 0.61
N THR A 19 -8.28 -43.96 -0.26
CA THR A 19 -9.22 -42.94 -0.75
C THR A 19 -10.48 -42.76 0.11
N LYS A 20 -10.66 -43.53 1.19
CA LYS A 20 -11.77 -43.37 2.15
C LYS A 20 -11.45 -42.53 3.39
N LEU A 21 -10.25 -41.94 3.46
CA LEU A 21 -9.92 -40.89 4.44
C LEU A 21 -10.14 -39.47 3.89
N PHE A 22 -10.96 -39.33 2.84
CA PHE A 22 -11.22 -38.06 2.14
C PHE A 22 -12.57 -37.40 2.50
N LEU A 23 -13.33 -37.96 3.44
CA LEU A 23 -14.70 -37.54 3.77
C LEU A 23 -14.97 -37.44 5.29
N SER A 24 -14.04 -36.85 6.04
CA SER A 24 -14.34 -36.27 7.38
C SER A 24 -13.27 -35.25 7.80
N VAL A 25 -13.11 -34.19 7.00
CA VAL A 25 -12.38 -32.99 7.44
C VAL A 25 -13.42 -31.87 7.54
N ASN A 26 -13.64 -31.39 8.78
CA ASN A 26 -14.73 -30.49 9.12
C ASN A 26 -14.87 -29.30 8.16
N MET A 27 -16.11 -28.88 7.87
CA MET A 27 -16.38 -27.62 7.14
C MET A 27 -15.70 -26.40 7.81
N LEU A 28 -15.50 -26.46 9.13
CA LEU A 28 -14.70 -25.50 9.91
C LEU A 28 -13.25 -25.40 9.40
N SER A 29 -12.58 -26.49 9.01
CA SER A 29 -11.17 -26.42 8.56
C SER A 29 -11.01 -25.70 7.22
N VAL A 30 -12.00 -25.78 6.32
CA VAL A 30 -11.97 -25.06 5.04
C VAL A 30 -12.27 -23.57 5.24
N ILE A 31 -13.12 -23.25 6.23
CA ILE A 31 -13.37 -21.87 6.67
C ILE A 31 -12.11 -21.30 7.32
N ASP A 32 -11.48 -22.02 8.24
CA ASP A 32 -10.22 -21.63 8.87
C ASP A 32 -9.08 -21.54 7.87
N PHE A 33 -8.99 -22.42 6.87
CA PHE A 33 -7.98 -22.31 5.81
C PHE A 33 -8.22 -21.07 4.93
N LYS A 34 -9.46 -20.81 4.50
CA LYS A 34 -9.78 -19.56 3.76
C LYS A 34 -9.55 -18.32 4.60
N LYS A 35 -9.87 -18.36 5.89
CA LYS A 35 -9.64 -17.27 6.85
C LYS A 35 -8.15 -17.03 7.05
N TYR A 36 -7.38 -18.09 7.32
CA TYR A 36 -5.93 -18.07 7.45
C TYR A 36 -5.25 -17.53 6.19
N TRP A 37 -5.61 -17.99 4.99
CA TRP A 37 -5.06 -17.44 3.74
C TRP A 37 -5.50 -16.00 3.49
N ARG A 38 -6.66 -15.56 3.98
CA ARG A 38 -7.11 -14.15 3.90
C ARG A 38 -6.38 -13.26 4.91
N GLU A 39 -6.05 -13.78 6.08
CA GLU A 39 -5.26 -13.11 7.13
C GLU A 39 -3.77 -13.05 6.73
N GLN A 40 -3.20 -14.12 6.18
CA GLN A 40 -1.86 -14.15 5.60
C GLN A 40 -1.71 -13.22 4.38
N ARG A 41 -2.78 -13.00 3.62
CA ARG A 41 -2.79 -12.04 2.50
C ARG A 41 -2.86 -10.57 2.96
N LEU A 42 -3.15 -10.31 4.24
CA LEU A 42 -3.06 -8.97 4.86
C LEU A 42 -1.65 -8.67 5.41
N MET A 43 -0.71 -9.61 5.37
CA MET A 43 0.66 -9.38 5.87
C MET A 43 1.41 -8.29 5.09
N ARG A 44 1.06 -8.05 3.82
CA ARG A 44 1.62 -6.98 3.00
C ARG A 44 0.66 -6.59 1.88
N VAL A 45 0.09 -5.38 1.98
CA VAL A 45 -0.85 -4.83 0.99
C VAL A 45 -0.25 -3.58 0.36
N MET A 46 -0.33 -3.49 -0.97
CA MET A 46 0.18 -2.36 -1.74
C MET A 46 -0.95 -1.65 -2.47
N ASP A 47 -0.87 -0.34 -2.54
CA ASP A 47 -1.72 0.49 -3.38
C ASP A 47 -0.88 1.49 -4.18
N TYR A 48 -1.45 1.97 -5.28
CA TYR A 48 -0.80 2.83 -6.25
C TYR A 48 -1.65 4.07 -6.52
N LEU A 49 -0.97 5.21 -6.60
CA LEU A 49 -1.52 6.47 -7.05
C LEU A 49 -0.45 7.28 -7.77
N ASP A 50 -0.87 8.28 -8.52
CA ASP A 50 0.01 9.25 -9.16
C ASP A 50 -0.51 10.67 -8.92
N ALA A 51 0.40 11.63 -9.01
CA ALA A 51 0.12 13.05 -8.89
C ALA A 51 0.98 13.85 -9.90
N ARG A 52 0.79 15.16 -9.92
CA ARG A 52 1.51 16.08 -10.80
C ARG A 52 2.32 17.10 -10.00
N GLY A 53 3.43 17.51 -10.59
CA GLY A 53 4.19 18.67 -10.13
C GLY A 53 3.40 19.97 -10.26
N HIS A 54 3.88 21.02 -9.60
CA HIS A 54 3.30 22.35 -9.65
C HIS A 54 4.36 23.43 -9.31
N PRO A 55 4.43 24.58 -10.01
CA PRO A 55 5.46 25.60 -9.79
C PRO A 55 5.58 26.14 -8.35
N LEU A 56 4.49 26.12 -7.58
CA LEU A 56 4.46 26.59 -6.19
C LEU A 56 4.86 25.53 -5.14
N ILE A 57 5.30 24.33 -5.54
CA ILE A 57 5.78 23.31 -4.59
C ILE A 57 7.08 23.80 -3.93
N ALA A 58 6.96 24.17 -2.65
CA ALA A 58 8.09 24.55 -1.80
C ALA A 58 8.63 23.36 -0.99
N ALA A 59 7.73 22.48 -0.53
CA ALA A 59 8.04 21.34 0.33
C ALA A 59 8.96 21.69 1.52
N THR A 60 8.47 22.56 2.41
CA THR A 60 9.22 23.10 3.56
C THR A 60 8.53 22.87 4.90
N HIS A 61 7.34 22.25 4.92
CA HIS A 61 6.64 21.99 6.18
C HIS A 61 7.42 20.98 7.05
N PRO A 62 7.65 21.26 8.35
CA PRO A 62 8.59 20.50 9.18
C PRO A 62 8.03 19.19 9.75
N THR A 63 6.70 18.97 9.70
CA THR A 63 6.05 17.83 10.38
C THR A 63 5.12 17.01 9.49
N THR A 64 4.89 17.42 8.24
CA THR A 64 4.03 16.69 7.29
C THR A 64 4.50 16.85 5.84
N PHE A 65 4.05 15.94 4.97
CA PHE A 65 3.87 16.22 3.54
C PHE A 65 2.50 15.73 3.08
N GLU A 66 2.03 16.26 1.94
CA GLU A 66 0.68 16.08 1.43
C GLU A 66 0.66 15.93 -0.09
N VAL A 67 -0.22 15.05 -0.59
CA VAL A 67 -0.67 15.07 -1.99
C VAL A 67 -2.18 15.28 -2.03
N THR A 68 -2.66 15.99 -3.05
CA THR A 68 -4.07 16.39 -3.15
C THR A 68 -4.63 16.21 -4.56
N LYS A 69 -5.94 15.91 -4.65
CA LYS A 69 -6.71 15.83 -5.90
C LYS A 69 -7.04 17.21 -6.48
N GLU A 70 -6.97 18.26 -5.67
CA GLU A 70 -7.09 19.66 -6.16
C GLU A 70 -6.04 19.93 -7.23
N ASP A 71 -6.38 20.74 -8.24
CA ASP A 71 -5.47 21.11 -9.32
C ASP A 71 -4.67 22.40 -9.09
N TRP A 72 -5.02 23.13 -8.04
CA TRP A 72 -4.42 24.39 -7.62
C TRP A 72 -3.82 24.28 -6.21
N MET A 73 -2.85 25.14 -5.92
CA MET A 73 -2.33 25.35 -4.57
C MET A 73 -1.89 26.81 -4.41
N THR A 74 -1.67 27.25 -3.17
CA THR A 74 -1.06 28.56 -2.89
C THR A 74 0.36 28.38 -2.35
N SER A 75 1.17 29.44 -2.35
CA SER A 75 2.49 29.47 -1.72
C SER A 75 2.49 29.14 -0.21
N ARG A 76 1.33 29.22 0.46
CA ARG A 76 1.13 28.79 1.85
C ARG A 76 1.06 27.26 2.02
N GLY A 77 0.86 26.51 0.94
CA GLY A 77 0.78 25.05 0.92
C GLY A 77 2.15 24.36 1.06
N THR A 78 2.89 24.69 2.13
CA THR A 78 4.29 24.24 2.32
C THR A 78 4.46 22.74 2.54
N CYS A 79 3.37 22.01 2.83
CA CYS A 79 3.34 20.55 2.91
C CYS A 79 3.09 19.85 1.58
N ILE A 80 2.54 20.54 0.57
CA ILE A 80 2.10 19.91 -0.69
C ILE A 80 3.32 19.56 -1.55
N ILE A 81 3.38 18.29 -1.97
CA ILE A 81 4.39 17.74 -2.89
C ILE A 81 3.77 17.21 -4.20
N GLY A 82 2.44 17.22 -4.34
CA GLY A 82 1.77 16.83 -5.57
C GLY A 82 0.32 17.28 -5.60
N VAL A 83 -0.12 17.75 -6.77
CA VAL A 83 -1.50 18.16 -7.10
C VAL A 83 -2.11 17.18 -8.11
N LYS A 84 -3.41 17.27 -8.39
CA LYS A 84 -4.11 16.37 -9.34
C LYS A 84 -3.88 14.88 -9.05
N ALA A 85 -3.82 14.51 -7.77
CA ALA A 85 -3.65 13.12 -7.36
C ALA A 85 -4.82 12.25 -7.89
N SER A 86 -4.52 11.03 -8.35
CA SER A 86 -5.56 10.08 -8.76
C SER A 86 -6.36 9.50 -7.57
N LYS A 87 -5.80 9.56 -6.36
CA LYS A 87 -6.43 9.10 -5.11
C LYS A 87 -6.25 10.10 -3.96
N ALA A 88 -7.26 10.19 -3.11
CA ALA A 88 -7.22 10.71 -1.75
C ALA A 88 -7.34 9.57 -0.72
N ALA A 89 -7.40 9.91 0.58
CA ALA A 89 -7.47 8.92 1.65
C ALA A 89 -8.70 8.01 1.54
N PHE A 90 -9.83 8.57 1.11
CA PHE A 90 -11.06 7.82 0.83
C PHE A 90 -10.92 6.80 -0.31
N ASP A 91 -10.11 7.10 -1.34
CA ASP A 91 -10.00 6.29 -2.55
C ASP A 91 -9.01 5.09 -2.42
N LEU A 92 -8.36 4.94 -1.26
CA LEU A 92 -7.47 3.81 -1.00
C LEU A 92 -8.24 2.49 -0.93
N SER A 93 -7.58 1.40 -1.33
CA SER A 93 -8.15 0.06 -1.27
C SER A 93 -8.50 -0.35 0.18
N GLU A 94 -9.61 -1.06 0.34
CA GLU A 94 -10.10 -1.48 1.65
C GLU A 94 -9.14 -2.46 2.36
N ASP A 95 -8.35 -3.23 1.62
CA ASP A 95 -7.27 -4.06 2.20
C ASP A 95 -6.11 -3.21 2.73
N PHE A 96 -5.74 -2.12 2.02
CA PHE A 96 -4.71 -1.20 2.51
C PHE A 96 -5.19 -0.49 3.78
N LYS A 97 -6.42 0.07 3.76
CA LYS A 97 -7.02 0.72 4.94
C LYS A 97 -7.05 -0.22 6.14
N ARG A 98 -7.54 -1.46 5.98
CA ARG A 98 -7.55 -2.47 7.05
C ARG A 98 -6.18 -2.73 7.65
N THR A 99 -5.16 -2.89 6.80
CA THR A 99 -3.79 -3.19 7.23
C THR A 99 -3.17 -1.99 7.95
N ALA A 100 -3.29 -0.79 7.37
CA ALA A 100 -2.81 0.47 7.94
C ALA A 100 -3.55 0.89 9.23
N SER A 101 -4.78 0.43 9.44
CA SER A 101 -5.53 0.64 10.70
C SER A 101 -5.14 -0.32 11.82
N VAL A 102 -4.12 -1.17 11.66
CA VAL A 102 -3.54 -1.94 12.79
C VAL A 102 -2.49 -1.08 13.49
N ASP A 103 -2.58 -0.97 14.82
CA ASP A 103 -1.62 -0.21 15.62
C ASP A 103 -0.21 -0.79 15.51
N GLY A 104 0.75 0.05 15.10
CA GLY A 104 2.15 -0.35 14.91
C GLY A 104 2.44 -1.03 13.57
N SER A 105 1.45 -1.25 12.70
CA SER A 105 1.69 -1.67 11.32
C SER A 105 2.66 -0.71 10.62
N ARG A 106 3.49 -1.22 9.73
CA ARG A 106 4.51 -0.42 9.05
C ARG A 106 3.93 0.08 7.74
N ILE A 107 4.07 1.39 7.50
CA ILE A 107 3.68 2.02 6.25
C ILE A 107 4.93 2.55 5.57
N LYS A 108 5.12 2.19 4.31
CA LYS A 108 6.17 2.72 3.44
C LYS A 108 5.54 3.46 2.27
N VAL A 109 6.02 4.66 2.00
CA VAL A 109 5.70 5.43 0.80
C VAL A 109 6.95 5.52 -0.06
N VAL A 110 6.83 5.14 -1.32
CA VAL A 110 7.85 5.32 -2.36
C VAL A 110 7.37 6.43 -3.27
N LEU A 111 8.18 7.47 -3.41
CA LEU A 111 7.96 8.62 -4.29
C LEU A 111 8.94 8.51 -5.46
N GLU A 112 8.45 8.56 -6.70
CA GLU A 112 9.30 8.48 -7.88
C GLU A 112 8.95 9.57 -8.93
N VAL A 113 9.97 10.29 -9.39
CA VAL A 113 9.87 11.32 -10.45
C VAL A 113 11.08 11.20 -11.36
N ASN A 114 10.86 11.00 -12.67
CA ASN A 114 11.93 10.92 -13.68
C ASN A 114 13.07 9.95 -13.31
N GLY A 115 12.75 8.81 -12.68
CA GLY A 115 13.72 7.81 -12.20
C GLY A 115 14.47 8.17 -10.91
N VAL A 116 14.23 9.36 -10.32
CA VAL A 116 14.66 9.68 -8.95
C VAL A 116 13.63 9.13 -7.98
N ARG A 117 14.06 8.16 -7.16
CA ARG A 117 13.23 7.47 -6.18
C ARG A 117 13.62 7.87 -4.76
N GLU A 118 12.64 8.09 -3.91
CA GLU A 118 12.81 8.35 -2.49
C GLU A 118 11.81 7.53 -1.65
N GLU A 119 12.30 6.88 -0.60
CA GLU A 119 11.46 6.16 0.35
C GLU A 119 11.23 6.97 1.64
N VAL A 120 10.04 6.79 2.21
CA VAL A 120 9.58 7.35 3.48
C VAL A 120 8.97 6.22 4.30
N HIS A 121 9.25 6.17 5.59
CA HIS A 121 8.69 5.17 6.50
C HIS A 121 7.88 5.82 7.62
N GLY A 122 6.80 5.17 8.02
CA GLY A 122 5.98 5.56 9.16
C GLY A 122 5.15 4.39 9.68
N LEU A 123 4.20 4.69 10.55
CA LEU A 123 3.35 3.71 11.21
C LEU A 123 1.87 3.93 10.91
N GLY A 124 1.15 2.82 10.83
CA GLY A 124 -0.30 2.76 10.90
C GLY A 124 -0.81 2.82 12.34
N CYS A 125 -2.12 3.07 12.47
CA CYS A 125 -2.79 3.23 13.75
C CYS A 125 -4.30 2.99 13.60
N SER A 126 -4.93 2.40 14.62
CA SER A 126 -6.39 2.20 14.74
C SER A 126 -7.21 3.50 14.64
N LYS A 127 -6.56 4.66 14.81
CA LYS A 127 -7.16 6.00 14.68
C LYS A 127 -7.05 6.60 13.27
N LEU A 128 -6.54 5.87 12.27
CA LEU A 128 -6.55 6.30 10.87
C LEU A 128 -7.94 6.07 10.27
N GLY A 129 -8.65 7.17 9.96
CA GLY A 129 -10.05 7.12 9.53
C GLY A 129 -10.27 7.09 8.01
N PHE A 130 -9.29 7.51 7.20
CA PHE A 130 -9.35 7.48 5.73
C PHE A 130 -10.63 8.08 5.10
N THR A 131 -11.22 9.13 5.70
CA THR A 131 -12.50 9.71 5.28
C THR A 131 -12.40 10.90 4.32
N ASP A 132 -11.20 11.46 4.10
CA ASP A 132 -11.05 12.66 3.26
C ASP A 132 -10.96 12.29 1.78
N GLY A 133 -11.87 12.84 0.97
CA GLY A 133 -11.97 12.63 -0.47
C GLY A 133 -11.09 13.54 -1.33
N LYS A 134 -10.19 14.34 -0.74
CA LYS A 134 -9.34 15.30 -1.45
C LYS A 134 -7.84 15.13 -1.21
N SER A 135 -7.40 14.74 -0.01
CA SER A 135 -5.97 14.75 0.35
C SER A 135 -5.47 13.50 1.06
N LEU A 136 -4.18 13.23 0.93
CA LEU A 136 -3.39 12.23 1.65
C LEU A 136 -2.20 12.90 2.33
N VAL A 137 -2.10 12.77 3.65
CA VAL A 137 -1.11 13.46 4.50
C VAL A 137 -0.31 12.47 5.32
N CYS A 138 1.02 12.53 5.20
CA CYS A 138 1.95 11.80 6.07
C CYS A 138 2.42 12.72 7.20
N ARG A 139 2.57 12.20 8.42
CA ARG A 139 2.81 13.01 9.62
C ARG A 139 3.95 12.44 10.47
N LYS A 140 4.87 13.29 10.95
CA LYS A 140 5.89 12.90 11.96
C LYS A 140 5.29 12.73 13.36
N SER A 141 4.14 13.36 13.63
CA SER A 141 3.43 13.23 14.91
C SER A 141 2.43 12.06 14.91
N GLY A 142 1.93 11.70 16.10
CA GLY A 142 0.84 10.73 16.30
C GLY A 142 -0.57 11.29 16.09
N PHE A 143 -0.72 12.51 15.56
CA PHE A 143 -2.03 13.11 15.32
C PHE A 143 -2.71 12.48 14.10
N THR A 144 -3.99 12.12 14.22
CA THR A 144 -4.78 11.60 13.09
C THR A 144 -5.98 12.49 12.75
N CYS A 145 -6.35 12.48 11.47
CA CYS A 145 -7.59 13.01 10.93
C CYS A 145 -7.91 12.28 9.62
N GLY A 146 -9.07 12.53 9.00
CA GLY A 146 -9.54 11.82 7.79
C GLY A 146 -8.58 11.78 6.59
N ARG A 147 -7.61 12.72 6.51
CA ARG A 147 -6.56 12.79 5.47
C ARG A 147 -5.34 11.91 5.73
N THR A 148 -5.20 11.39 6.94
CA THR A 148 -3.90 10.90 7.43
C THR A 148 -3.62 9.52 6.85
N LEU A 149 -2.51 9.39 6.11
CA LEU A 149 -2.03 8.13 5.56
C LEU A 149 -1.23 7.35 6.61
N MET A 150 -0.33 8.03 7.32
CA MET A 150 0.53 7.44 8.34
C MET A 150 0.95 8.48 9.37
N VAL A 151 1.25 7.99 10.57
CA VAL A 151 1.81 8.72 11.71
C VAL A 151 3.25 8.32 11.98
N HIS A 152 3.96 9.05 12.85
CA HIS A 152 5.35 8.75 13.22
C HIS A 152 6.31 8.58 12.02
N SER A 153 6.05 9.33 10.94
CA SER A 153 6.88 9.36 9.72
C SER A 153 8.30 9.85 10.01
N ASP A 154 9.29 9.18 9.42
CA ASP A 154 10.70 9.57 9.47
C ASP A 154 10.96 10.92 8.77
N LYS A 155 10.22 11.20 7.68
CA LYS A 155 10.32 12.42 6.88
C LYS A 155 9.02 13.23 6.85
N ALA A 156 9.16 14.56 6.87
CA ALA A 156 8.19 15.55 6.44
C ALA A 156 8.61 16.16 5.09
N ALA A 157 7.84 17.12 4.57
CA ALA A 157 8.13 17.79 3.31
C ALA A 157 9.53 18.44 3.29
N VAL A 158 9.98 18.99 4.43
CA VAL A 158 11.34 19.58 4.57
C VAL A 158 12.46 18.54 4.45
N ASP A 159 12.22 17.29 4.84
CA ASP A 159 13.23 16.23 4.90
C ASP A 159 13.45 15.53 3.55
N LEU A 160 12.55 15.74 2.58
CA LEU A 160 12.66 15.15 1.23
C LEU A 160 13.87 15.69 0.46
N SER A 161 14.39 14.90 -0.47
CA SER A 161 15.53 15.28 -1.29
C SER A 161 15.22 16.52 -2.15
N ARG A 162 16.13 17.52 -2.13
CA ARG A 162 15.92 18.78 -2.85
C ARG A 162 15.95 18.60 -4.37
N SER A 163 16.60 17.54 -4.87
CA SER A 163 16.53 17.11 -6.27
C SER A 163 15.12 16.72 -6.69
N LEU A 164 14.46 15.84 -5.93
CA LEU A 164 13.07 15.41 -6.18
C LEU A 164 12.10 16.60 -6.11
N ILE A 165 12.23 17.46 -5.09
CA ILE A 165 11.43 18.69 -4.98
C ILE A 165 11.65 19.65 -6.16
N SER A 166 12.89 19.76 -6.66
CA SER A 166 13.19 20.60 -7.83
C SER A 166 12.49 20.09 -9.09
N MET A 167 12.46 18.76 -9.30
CA MET A 167 11.73 18.16 -10.43
C MET A 167 10.21 18.36 -10.32
N LEU A 168 9.65 18.27 -9.11
CA LEU A 168 8.23 18.51 -8.85
C LEU A 168 7.76 19.95 -9.10
N LYS A 169 8.65 20.93 -9.26
CA LYS A 169 8.25 22.29 -9.67
C LYS A 169 7.80 22.36 -11.13
N ASN A 170 8.13 21.36 -11.96
CA ASN A 170 7.66 21.29 -13.33
C ASN A 170 6.19 20.77 -13.36
N PRO A 171 5.21 21.52 -13.90
CA PRO A 171 3.81 21.08 -13.96
C PRO A 171 3.58 19.83 -14.82
N ASN A 172 4.51 19.51 -15.73
CA ASN A 172 4.46 18.31 -16.55
C ASN A 172 5.06 17.08 -15.85
N ALA A 173 5.78 17.24 -14.73
CA ALA A 173 6.33 16.14 -13.97
C ALA A 173 5.21 15.24 -13.44
N ARG A 174 5.38 13.93 -13.59
CA ARG A 174 4.54 12.92 -12.96
C ARG A 174 5.25 12.43 -11.70
N LEU A 175 4.53 12.44 -10.59
CA LEU A 175 4.93 11.83 -9.33
C LEU A 175 4.21 10.48 -9.25
N GLU A 176 4.94 9.39 -9.34
CA GLU A 176 4.42 8.06 -9.11
C GLU A 176 4.60 7.70 -7.62
N ILE A 177 3.55 7.14 -7.01
CA ILE A 177 3.50 6.91 -5.58
C ILE A 177 3.05 5.46 -5.33
N GLN A 178 3.90 4.70 -4.68
CA GLN A 178 3.60 3.34 -4.23
C GLN A 178 3.50 3.36 -2.71
N ILE A 179 2.36 2.92 -2.16
CA ILE A 179 2.15 2.84 -0.72
C ILE A 179 2.03 1.38 -0.31
N LEU A 180 2.76 0.98 0.73
CA LEU A 180 2.83 -0.38 1.22
C LEU A 180 2.49 -0.38 2.71
N ALA A 181 1.51 -1.17 3.12
CA ALA A 181 1.19 -1.45 4.52
C ALA A 181 1.53 -2.92 4.82
N GLU A 182 2.19 -3.18 5.95
CA GLU A 182 2.56 -4.53 6.41
C GLU A 182 2.48 -4.62 7.94
N LEU A 183 2.33 -5.85 8.45
CA LEU A 183 2.21 -6.18 9.88
C LEU A 183 3.55 -6.68 10.45
#